data_AF-A0A7X1LH24-F1
#
_entry.id   AF-A0A7X1LH24-F1
#
_cell.length_a   1.000
_cell.length_b   1.000
_cell.length_c   1.000
_cell.angle_alpha   90.00
_cell.angle_beta   90.00
_cell.angle_gamma   90.00
#
_symmetry.space_group_name_H-M   'P 1'
#
loop_
_entity.id
_entity.type
_entity.pdbx_description
1 polymer ?
#
loop_
_entity_poly.entity_id
_entity_poly.type
_entity_poly.pdbx_seq_one_letter_code
_entity_poly.pdbx_strand_id
1 'polypeptide(L)' 'MRTRVETRGRNRMPPGVIFVPWFDASQLINKVTLDATDPISKQTDFKKCAVKIVPVA' A
#
# COMPACT_ATOMS: atom_id res chain seq x y z
N MET A 1 -10.95 -5.82 -1.47
CA MET A 1 -10.51 -4.87 -2.51
C MET A 1 -9.61 -5.64 -3.47
N ARG A 2 -9.90 -5.58 -4.77
CA ARG A 2 -9.01 -6.08 -5.83
C ARG A 2 -8.57 -4.84 -6.61
N THR A 3 -7.28 -4.72 -6.88
CA THR A 3 -6.69 -3.53 -7.52
C THR A 3 -5.74 -3.95 -8.62
N ARG A 4 -5.65 -3.15 -9.68
CA ARG A 4 -4.73 -3.38 -10.79
C ARG A 4 -3.30 -3.04 -10.39
N VAL A 5 -2.37 -3.95 -10.65
CA VAL A 5 -0.94 -3.69 -10.57
C VAL A 5 -0.45 -3.18 -11.93
N GLU A 6 0.24 -2.04 -11.94
CA GLU A 6 0.85 -1.45 -13.13
C GLU A 6 2.38 -1.45 -12.97
N THR A 7 3.10 -1.98 -13.95
CA THR A 7 4.57 -2.10 -13.94
C THR A 7 5.25 -1.28 -15.04
N ARG A 8 4.47 -0.69 -15.96
CA ARG A 8 4.96 0.10 -17.09
C ARG A 8 4.82 1.60 -16.91
N GLY A 9 4.34 2.03 -15.74
CA GLY A 9 4.12 3.45 -15.43
C GLY A 9 5.40 4.26 -15.26
N ARG A 10 5.23 5.58 -15.11
CA ARG A 10 6.34 6.52 -14.85
C ARG A 10 7.04 6.25 -13.52
N ASN A 11 6.33 5.70 -12.54
CA ASN A 11 6.88 5.39 -11.24
C ASN A 11 7.41 3.94 -11.25
N ARG A 12 8.73 3.77 -11.14
CA ARG A 12 9.38 2.46 -11.03
C ARG A 12 9.89 2.28 -9.62
N MET A 13 9.24 1.38 -8.89
CA MET A 13 9.65 1.06 -7.52
C MET A 13 10.88 0.14 -7.52
N PRO A 14 11.79 0.28 -6.53
CA PRO A 14 12.85 -0.70 -6.30
C PRO A 14 12.28 -2.12 -6.10
N PRO A 15 13.08 -3.16 -6.36
CA PRO A 15 12.68 -4.54 -6.06
C PRO A 15 12.25 -4.70 -4.58
N GLY A 16 11.16 -5.42 -4.35
CA GLY A 16 10.67 -5.75 -3.01
C GLY A 16 9.76 -4.70 -2.36
N VAL A 17 9.51 -3.55 -3.01
CA VAL A 17 8.58 -2.55 -2.50
C VAL A 17 7.50 -2.21 -3.53
N ILE A 18 6.36 -1.73 -3.04
CA ILE A 18 5.26 -1.24 -3.87
C ILE A 18 4.87 0.17 -3.46
N PHE A 19 4.19 0.86 -4.36
CA PHE A 19 3.54 2.12 -4.06
C PHE A 19 2.07 2.04 -4.44
N VAL A 20 1.21 2.51 -3.55
CA VAL A 20 -0.23 2.63 -3.81
C VAL A 20 -0.70 4.02 -3.39
N PRO A 21 -1.35 4.79 -4.29
CA PRO A 21 -1.94 6.07 -3.92
C PRO A 21 -3.19 5.87 -3.05
N TRP A 22 -3.55 6.90 -2.28
CA TRP A 22 -4.70 6.86 -1.36
C TRP A 22 -5.84 7.82 -1.75
N PHE A 23 -5.74 8.49 -2.90
CA PHE A 23 -6.71 9.50 -3.32
C PHE A 23 -8.00 8.93 -3.95
N ASP A 24 -7.98 7.67 -4.40
CA ASP A 24 -9.13 7.03 -5.05
C ASP A 24 -10.04 6.39 -4.00
N ALA A 25 -11.20 7.01 -3.74
CA ALA A 25 -12.16 6.53 -2.75
C ALA A 25 -12.80 5.18 -3.12
N SER A 26 -12.73 4.73 -4.37
CA SER A 26 -13.15 3.38 -4.74
C SER A 26 -12.17 2.30 -4.26
N GLN A 27 -10.92 2.70 -3.97
CA GLN A 27 -9.82 1.86 -3.52
C GLN A 27 -9.45 2.20 -2.07
N LEU A 28 -10.11 1.54 -1.12
CA LEU A 28 -9.90 1.75 0.31
C LEU A 28 -8.58 1.15 0.82
N ILE A 29 -7.44 1.69 0.36
CA ILE A 29 -6.11 1.10 0.59
C ILE A 29 -5.73 1.03 2.08
N ASN A 30 -6.22 1.94 2.91
CA ASN A 30 -5.94 1.89 4.35
C ASN A 30 -6.49 0.63 5.03
N LYS A 31 -7.37 -0.16 4.38
CA LYS A 31 -7.78 -1.49 4.88
C LYS A 31 -6.65 -2.51 4.91
N VAL A 32 -5.55 -2.30 4.18
CA VAL A 32 -4.38 -3.18 4.23
C VAL A 32 -3.28 -2.66 5.14
N THR A 33 -3.37 -1.42 5.63
CA THR A 33 -2.39 -0.84 6.56
C THR A 33 -2.52 -1.47 7.94
N LEU A 34 -1.40 -1.65 8.63
CA LEU A 34 -1.38 -2.11 10.03
C LEU A 34 -1.89 -1.03 10.99
N ASP A 35 -2.41 -1.44 12.15
CA ASP A 35 -2.85 -0.54 13.22
C ASP A 35 -1.68 -0.06 14.11
N ALA A 36 -0.45 -0.16 13.61
CA ALA A 36 0.74 0.25 14.34
C ALA A 36 0.85 1.78 14.41
N THR A 37 1.15 2.28 15.62
CA THR A 37 1.39 3.70 15.90
C THR A 37 2.70 3.88 16.66
N ASP A 38 3.39 4.98 16.39
CA ASP A 38 4.59 5.33 17.14
C ASP A 38 4.25 5.70 18.60
N PRO A 39 4.95 5.13 19.61
CA PRO A 39 4.57 5.31 21.01
C PRO A 39 4.75 6.73 21.54
N ILE A 40 5.54 7.59 20.88
CA ILE A 40 5.82 8.96 21.30
C ILE A 40 4.85 9.94 20.61
N SER A 41 4.86 9.97 19.28
CA SER A 41 4.10 10.90 18.45
C SER A 41 2.64 10.49 18.23
N LYS A 42 2.29 9.22 18.50
CA LYS A 42 0.98 8.63 18.23
C LYS A 42 0.57 8.62 16.76
N GLN A 43 1.51 8.84 15.84
CA GLN A 43 1.24 8.80 14.40
C GLN A 43 1.20 7.36 13.89
N THR A 44 0.25 7.06 13.00
CA THR A 44 0.12 5.76 12.34
C THR A 44 1.21 5.54 11.30
N ASP A 45 1.72 4.32 11.24
CA ASP A 45 2.70 3.92 10.24
C ASP A 45 2.05 3.56 8.90
N PHE A 46 1.86 4.57 8.05
CA PHE A 46 1.33 4.37 6.70
C PHE A 46 2.36 3.92 5.65
N LYS A 47 3.65 3.86 6.02
CA LYS A 47 4.74 3.66 5.04
C LYS A 47 5.43 2.32 5.20
N LYS A 48 5.09 1.55 6.23
CA LYS A 48 5.55 0.17 6.42
C LYS A 48 4.38 -0.77 6.60
N CYS A 49 4.19 -1.65 5.63
CA CYS A 49 3.25 -2.77 5.73
C CYS A 49 3.72 -3.91 4.83
N ALA A 50 3.81 -5.13 5.38
CA ALA A 50 4.11 -6.32 4.60
C ALA A 50 2.87 -6.74 3.79
N VAL A 51 3.05 -7.05 2.51
CA VAL A 51 1.97 -7.41 1.59
C VAL A 51 2.39 -8.55 0.68
N LYS A 52 1.41 -9.27 0.12
CA LYS A 52 1.62 -10.29 -0.91
C LYS A 52 0.76 -9.97 -2.13
N ILE A 53 1.39 -9.95 -3.30
CA ILE A 53 0.69 -9.83 -4.59
C ILE A 53 0.36 -11.23 -5.07
N VAL A 54 -0.89 -11.44 -5.50
CA VAL A 54 -1.36 -12.72 -6.04
C VAL A 54 -2.05 -12.50 -7.40
N PRO A 55 -1.95 -13.47 -8.34
CA PRO A 55 -2.79 -13.47 -9.53
C PRO A 55 -4.27 -13.49 -9.15
N VAL A 56 -5.09 -12.79 -9.94
CA VAL A 56 -6.55 -12.83 -9.79
C VAL A 56 -7.06 -13.92 -10.73
N ALA A 57 -7.86 -14.85 -10.18
CA ALA A 57 -8.69 -15.78 -10.95
C ALA A 57 -10.01 -15.11 -11.37
#